data_AF-A0A916RN52-F1
#
_entry.id   AF-A0A916RN52-F1
#
_cell.length_a   1.000
_cell.length_b   1.000
_cell.length_c   1.000
_cell.angle_alpha   90.00
_cell.angle_beta   90.00
_cell.angle_gamma   90.00
#
_symmetry.space_group_name_H-M   'P 1'
#
loop_
_entity.id
_entity.type
_entity.pdbx_description
1 polymer ?
#
loop_
_entity_poly.entity_id
_entity_poly.type
_entity_poly.pdbx_seq_one_letter_code
_entity_poly.pdbx_strand_id
1 'polypeptide(L)' 'MKRVMLKFFVFFLFLFTVSLIINQIFKGSLEVLTAFSTTFGFSLGYVLIGVLIEKRKN' A
#
# COMPACT_ATOMS: atom_id res chain seq x y z
N MET A 1 13.77 -10.73 3.69
CA MET A 1 13.10 -9.62 4.43
C MET A 1 13.38 -8.24 3.83
N LYS A 2 14.64 -7.80 3.63
CA LYS A 2 14.93 -6.47 3.03
C LYS A 2 14.19 -6.18 1.71
N ARG A 3 14.18 -7.12 0.76
CA ARG A 3 13.45 -6.96 -0.53
C ARG A 3 11.93 -6.87 -0.36
N VAL A 4 11.38 -7.57 0.63
CA VAL A 4 9.94 -7.62 0.94
C VAL A 4 9.50 -6.28 1.53
N MET A 5 10.27 -5.73 2.48
CA MET A 5 10.04 -4.40 3.04
C MET A 5 10.21 -3.31 1.98
N LEU A 6 11.20 -3.39 1.10
CA LEU A 6 11.37 -2.43 0.01
C LEU A 6 10.16 -2.43 -0.93
N LYS A 7 9.68 -3.61 -1.33
CA LYS A 7 8.46 -3.74 -2.15
C LYS A 7 7.24 -3.16 -1.43
N PHE A 8 7.10 -3.44 -0.13
CA PHE A 8 6.05 -2.85 0.70
C PHE A 8 6.10 -1.33 0.64
N PHE A 9 7.25 -0.72 0.96
CA PHE A 9 7.37 0.74 1.04
C PHE A 9 7.14 1.43 -0.30
N VAL A 10 7.67 0.89 -1.39
CA VAL A 10 7.46 1.46 -2.73
C VAL A 10 5.99 1.41 -3.11
N PHE A 11 5.33 0.27 -2.89
CA PHE A 11 3.91 0.10 -3.22
C PHE A 11 3.01 0.95 -2.33
N PHE A 12 3.31 1.00 -1.04
CA PHE A 12 2.63 1.83 -0.06
C PHE A 12 2.74 3.32 -0.41
N LEU A 13 3.95 3.84 -0.67
CA LEU A 13 4.15 5.24 -1.02
C LEU A 13 3.41 5.60 -2.30
N PHE A 14 3.50 4.75 -3.33
CA PHE A 14 2.78 4.98 -4.58
C PHE A 14 1.27 5.06 -4.36
N LEU A 15 0.68 4.06 -3.70
CA LEU A 15 -0.76 4.05 -3.42
C LEU A 15 -1.19 5.20 -2.51
N PHE A 16 -0.38 5.53 -1.49
CA PHE A 16 -0.66 6.61 -0.56
C PHE A 16 -0.68 7.97 -1.26
N THR A 17 0.34 8.26 -2.07
CA THR A 17 0.38 9.51 -2.85
C THR A 17 -0.79 9.60 -3.83
N VAL A 18 -1.09 8.53 -4.57
CA VAL A 18 -2.23 8.49 -5.49
C VAL A 18 -3.55 8.71 -4.74
N SER A 19 -3.73 8.08 -3.58
CA SER A 19 -4.94 8.23 -2.77
C SER A 19 -5.11 9.65 -2.22
N LEU A 20 -4.03 10.32 -1.84
CA LEU A 20 -4.08 11.73 -1.41
C LEU A 20 -4.47 12.67 -2.56
N ILE A 21 -3.92 12.44 -3.76
CA ILE A 21 -4.27 13.22 -4.95
C ILE A 21 -5.74 13.05 -5.30
N ILE A 22 -6.24 11.80 -5.32
CA ILE A 22 -7.65 11.50 -5.58
C ILE A 22 -8.54 12.14 -4.52
N ASN A 23 -8.24 11.98 -3.24
CA ASN A 23 -9.03 12.58 -2.17
C ASN A 23 -9.09 14.12 -2.29
N GLN A 24 -7.97 14.76 -2.60
CA GLN A 24 -7.92 16.21 -2.80
C GLN A 24 -8.78 16.66 -3.99
N ILE A 25 -8.73 15.94 -5.12
CA ILE A 25 -9.50 16.28 -6.33
C ILE A 25 -11.00 16.08 -6.14
N PHE A 26 -11.41 14.95 -5.56
CA PHE A 26 -12.83 14.56 -5.50
C PHE A 26 -13.55 15.00 -4.23
N LYS A 27 -12.85 15.07 -3.10
CA LYS A 27 -13.45 15.40 -1.79
C LYS A 27 -13.06 16.78 -1.27
N GLY A 28 -12.11 17.45 -1.92
CA GLY A 28 -11.57 18.73 -1.45
C GLY A 28 -10.85 18.65 -0.10
N SER A 29 -10.62 17.44 0.42
CA SER A 29 -9.91 17.18 1.67
C SER A 29 -9.00 15.97 1.49
N LEU A 30 -7.83 16.00 2.12
CA LEU A 30 -6.83 14.95 1.96
C LEU A 30 -7.25 13.60 2.59
N GLU A 31 -8.07 13.64 3.64
CA GLU A 31 -8.43 12.48 4.48
C GLU A 31 -7.21 11.59 4.80
N VAL A 32 -6.12 12.21 5.28
CA VAL A 32 -4.80 11.58 5.41
C VAL A 32 -4.84 10.26 6.18
N LEU A 33 -5.62 10.19 7.26
CA LEU A 33 -5.73 9.00 8.11
C LEU A 33 -6.43 7.83 7.40
N THR A 34 -7.46 8.14 6.61
CA THR A 34 -8.18 7.17 5.78
C THR A 34 -7.28 6.68 4.66
N ALA A 35 -6.67 7.61 3.91
CA ALA A 35 -5.72 7.29 2.84
C ALA A 35 -4.56 6.43 3.37
N PHE A 36 -4.02 6.75 4.54
CA PHE A 36 -2.96 5.98 5.18
C PHE A 36 -3.42 4.58 5.54
N SER A 37 -4.52 4.44 6.29
CA SER A 37 -4.98 3.14 6.79
C SER A 37 -5.38 2.18 5.66
N THR A 38 -6.08 2.69 4.63
CA THR A 38 -6.46 1.90 3.46
C THR A 38 -5.24 1.43 2.68
N THR A 39 -4.33 2.33 2.34
CA THR A 39 -3.14 1.99 1.52
C THR A 39 -2.13 1.13 2.29
N PHE A 40 -2.02 1.31 3.61
CA PHE A 40 -1.24 0.47 4.50
C PHE A 40 -1.77 -0.97 4.52
N GLY A 41 -3.07 -1.14 4.75
CA GLY A 41 -3.72 -2.46 4.76
C GLY A 41 -3.59 -3.17 3.41
N PHE A 42 -3.81 -2.46 2.30
CA PHE A 42 -3.71 -3.03 0.96
C PHE A 42 -2.27 -3.46 0.62
N SER A 43 -1.29 -2.62 0.96
CA SER A 43 0.13 -2.92 0.72
C SER A 43 0.63 -4.09 1.58
N LEU A 44 0.16 -4.18 2.83
CA LEU A 44 0.45 -5.33 3.68
C LEU A 44 -0.14 -6.61 3.09
N GLY A 45 -1.42 -6.59 2.68
CA GLY A 45 -2.09 -7.73 2.06
C GLY A 45 -1.37 -8.21 0.79
N TYR A 46 -1.01 -7.30 -0.10
CA TYR A 46 -0.27 -7.61 -1.32
C TYR A 46 1.05 -8.33 -1.04
N VAL A 47 1.81 -7.83 -0.08
CA VAL A 47 3.11 -8.39 0.28
C VAL A 47 2.97 -9.74 0.99
N LEU A 48 2.01 -9.88 1.90
CA LEU A 48 1.73 -11.14 2.59
C LEU A 48 1.32 -12.24 1.60
N ILE A 49 0.42 -11.92 0.66
CA ILE A 49 0.00 -12.85 -0.39
C ILE A 49 1.21 -13.24 -1.26
N GLY A 50 2.05 -12.29 -1.66
CA GLY A 50 3.26 -12.56 -2.41
C GLY A 50 4.19 -13.55 -1.70
N VAL A 51 4.42 -13.36 -0.40
CA VAL A 51 5.23 -14.27 0.42
C VAL A 51 4.58 -15.65 0.56
N LEU A 52 3.26 -15.72 0.74
CA LEU A 52 2.53 -16.98 0.84
C LEU A 52 2.60 -17.80 -0.45
N ILE A 53 2.48 -17.14 -1.60
CA ILE A 53 2.60 -17.79 -2.92
C ILE A 53 4.04 -18.28 -3.15
N GLU A 54 5.05 -17.47 -2.81
CA GLU A 54 6.45 -17.85 -2.94
C GLU A 54 6.79 -19.07 -2.07
N LYS A 55 6.26 -19.12 -0.84
CA LYS A 55 6.39 -20.29 0.06
C LYS A 55 5.67 -21.55 -0.43
N ARG A 56 4.63 -21.43 -1.25
CA ARG A 56 3.88 -22.58 -1.81
C ARG A 56 4.53 -23.17 -3.05
N LYS A 57 5.40 -22.41 -3.71
CA LYS A 57 6.06 -22.78 -4.97
C LYS A 57 7.43 -23.45 -4.75
N ASN A 58 8.05 -23.17 -3.61
CA ASN A 58 9.22 -23.90 -3.09
C ASN A 58 8.78 -25.01 -2.14
#